data_AF-A0A813BX83-F1
#
_entry.id   AF-A0A813BX83-F1
#
_cell.length_a   1.000
_cell.length_b   1.000
_cell.length_c   1.000
_cell.angle_alpha   90.00
_cell.angle_beta   90.00
_cell.angle_gamma   90.00
#
_symmetry.space_group_name_H-M   'P 1'
#
loop_
_entity.id
_entity.type
_entity.pdbx_description
1 polymer ?
#
loop_
_entity_poly.entity_id
_entity_poly.type
_entity_poly.pdbx_seq_one_letter_code
_entity_poly.pdbx_strand_id
1 'polypeptide(L)' 'VKEVTSFPDITVKVVRSFPDLDVKIVRSFPHSCGEWKMVSSFPDFTVKFVTSFPDISIRY' A
#
# COMPACT_ATOMS: atom_id res chain seq x y z
N VAL A 1 1.00 -2.65 -7.26
CA VAL A 1 1.32 -2.96 -5.84
C VAL A 1 1.19 -4.46 -5.59
N LYS A 2 2.13 -5.04 -4.84
CA LYS A 2 2.06 -6.45 -4.41
C LYS A 2 2.30 -6.55 -2.92
N GLU A 3 1.47 -7.33 -2.23
CA GLU A 3 1.68 -7.64 -0.82
C GLU A 3 2.79 -8.71 -0.66
N VAL A 4 3.73 -8.47 0.25
CA VAL A 4 4.82 -9.39 0.57
C VAL A 4 5.00 -9.52 2.08
N THR A 5 5.57 -10.67 2.51
CA THR A 5 5.83 -10.94 3.92
C THR A 5 7.26 -10.58 4.35
N SER A 6 8.20 -10.52 3.41
CA SER A 6 9.62 -10.23 3.65
C SER A 6 10.17 -9.32 2.56
N PHE A 7 11.16 -8.49 2.92
CA PHE A 7 11.82 -7.52 2.04
C PHE A 7 10.85 -6.62 1.24
N PRO A 8 9.88 -5.95 1.91
CA PRO A 8 9.04 -4.98 1.23
C PRO A 8 9.83 -3.72 0.87
N ASP A 9 9.36 -2.99 -0.15
CA ASP A 9 9.86 -1.64 -0.42
C ASP A 9 9.36 -0.65 0.63
N ILE A 10 8.10 -0.80 1.07
CA ILE A 10 7.45 0.08 2.05
C ILE A 10 6.61 -0.75 3.03
N THR A 11 6.71 -0.43 4.32
CA THR A 11 5.83 -0.97 5.36
C THR A 11 4.65 -0.02 5.62
N VAL A 12 3.44 -0.57 5.65
CA VAL A 12 2.22 0.22 5.78
C VAL A 12 1.38 -0.23 6.96
N LYS A 13 0.77 0.72 7.67
CA LYS A 13 -0.19 0.45 8.74
C LYS A 13 -1.56 0.99 8.39
N VAL A 14 -2.59 0.17 8.55
CA VAL A 14 -3.97 0.60 8.33
C VAL A 14 -4.48 1.34 9.57
N VAL A 15 -4.95 2.57 9.37
CA VAL A 15 -5.51 3.42 10.42
C VAL A 15 -6.89 3.95 10.02
N ARG A 16 -7.71 4.30 11.02
CA ARG A 16 -9.06 4.84 10.79
C ARG A 16 -9.09 6.37 10.68
N SER A 17 -8.17 7.04 11.36
CA SER A 17 -8.12 8.50 11.46
C SER A 17 -6.71 9.00 11.24
N PHE A 18 -6.58 10.16 10.58
CA PHE A 18 -5.32 10.82 10.25
C PHE A 18 -4.31 9.92 9.51
N PRO A 19 -4.70 9.24 8.42
CA PRO A 19 -3.73 8.53 7.59
C PRO A 19 -2.82 9.53 6.85
N ASP A 20 -1.62 9.08 6.51
CA ASP A 20 -0.73 9.82 5.59
C ASP A 20 -1.26 9.75 4.15
N LEU A 21 -1.89 8.64 3.78
CA LEU A 21 -2.43 8.42 2.44
C LEU A 21 -3.80 7.72 2.47
N ASP A 22 -4.78 8.32 1.78
CA ASP A 22 -6.02 7.65 1.42
C ASP A 22 -5.80 6.82 0.15
N VAL A 23 -6.00 5.51 0.29
CA VAL A 23 -5.79 4.53 -0.76
C VAL A 23 -7.14 4.03 -1.28
N LYS A 24 -7.22 3.81 -2.59
CA LYS A 24 -8.38 3.26 -3.28
C LYS A 24 -7.91 2.13 -4.19
N ILE A 25 -8.48 0.95 -4.02
CA ILE A 25 -8.15 -0.19 -4.88
C ILE A 25 -8.84 -0.04 -6.24
N VAL A 26 -8.04 0.00 -7.30
CA VAL A 26 -8.50 0.14 -8.69
C VAL A 26 -8.17 -1.10 -9.52
N ARG A 27 -8.94 -1.33 -10.59
CA ARG A 27 -8.75 -2.47 -11.49
C ARG A 27 -7.78 -2.18 -12.65
N SER A 28 -7.68 -0.91 -13.08
CA SER A 28 -6.86 -0.49 -14.22
C SER A 28 -6.39 0.95 -14.07
N PHE A 29 -5.24 1.27 -14.68
CA PHE A 29 -4.70 2.62 -14.85
C PHE A 29 -4.72 3.48 -13.58
N PRO A 30 -4.01 3.06 -12.51
CA PRO A 30 -3.80 3.97 -11.37
C PRO A 30 -3.06 5.22 -11.84
N HIS A 31 -3.60 6.40 -11.54
CA HIS A 31 -3.03 7.67 -11.98
C HIS A 31 -2.49 8.51 -10.81
N SER A 32 -2.97 8.24 -9.60
CA SER A 32 -2.57 8.96 -8.38
C SER A 32 -1.90 8.02 -7.38
N CYS A 33 -1.07 8.55 -6.48
CA CYS A 33 -0.35 7.75 -5.47
C CYS A 33 -1.27 6.92 -4.57
N GLY A 34 -2.50 7.39 -4.30
CA GLY A 34 -3.52 6.66 -3.55
C GLY A 34 -4.26 5.58 -4.35
N GLU A 35 -4.10 5.50 -5.67
CA GLU A 35 -4.81 4.49 -6.46
C GLU A 35 -3.95 3.25 -6.61
N TRP A 36 -4.34 2.16 -5.95
CA TRP A 36 -3.54 0.95 -5.92
C TRP A 36 -4.18 -0.14 -6.75
N LYS A 37 -3.42 -0.66 -7.70
CA LYS A 37 -3.76 -1.90 -8.38
C LYS A 37 -2.94 -3.05 -7.77
N MET A 38 -3.64 -4.03 -7.20
CA MET A 38 -3.00 -5.23 -6.66
C MET A 38 -2.66 -6.20 -7.80
N VAL A 39 -1.40 -6.61 -7.90
CA VAL A 39 -0.89 -7.50 -8.95
C VAL A 39 0.05 -8.56 -8.37
N SER A 40 0.10 -9.72 -9.00
CA SER A 40 1.00 -10.83 -8.60
C SER A 40 2.37 -10.77 -9.28
N SER A 41 2.43 -10.19 -10.48
CA SER A 41 3.62 -10.11 -11.34
C SER A 41 3.86 -8.67 -11.80
N PHE A 42 5.13 -8.29 -11.91
CA PHE A 42 5.58 -6.94 -12.30
C PHE A 42 4.90 -5.80 -11.52
N PRO A 43 4.92 -5.81 -10.17
CA PRO A 43 4.44 -4.68 -9.40
C PRO A 43 5.42 -3.50 -9.52
N ASP A 44 4.88 -2.27 -9.48
CA ASP A 44 5.71 -1.05 -9.39
C ASP A 44 6.47 -0.97 -8.06
N PHE A 45 5.84 -1.44 -6.97
CA PHE A 45 6.42 -1.55 -5.65
C PHE A 45 5.67 -2.61 -4.82
N THR A 46 6.34 -3.07 -3.76
CA THR A 46 5.86 -4.07 -2.80
C THR A 46 5.55 -3.43 -1.45
N VAL A 47 4.51 -3.93 -0.80
CA VAL A 47 4.08 -3.46 0.52
C VAL A 47 3.98 -4.60 1.51
N LYS A 48 4.26 -4.31 2.77
CA LYS A 48 3.98 -5.21 3.89
C LYS A 48 3.09 -4.51 4.90
N PHE A 49 1.98 -5.15 5.26
CA PHE A 49 1.11 -4.66 6.32
C PHE A 49 1.72 -4.97 7.70
N VAL A 50 1.88 -3.94 8.52
CA VAL A 50 2.44 -4.03 9.88
C VAL A 50 1.56 -3.31 10.88
N THR A 51 1.66 -3.70 12.15
CA THR A 51 0.92 -3.06 13.26
C THR A 51 1.76 -2.04 14.02
N SER A 52 3.10 -2.13 13.93
CA SER A 52 4.06 -1.27 14.62
C SER A 52 5.23 -0.91 13.70
N PHE A 53 5.82 0.27 13.91
CA PHE A 53 6.92 0.84 13.11
C PHE A 53 6.68 0.82 11.59
N PRO A 54 5.52 1.30 11.09
CA PRO A 54 5.32 1.48 9.66
C PRO A 54 6.14 2.67 9.14
N ASP A 55 6.44 2.65 7.84
CA ASP A 55 6.98 3.82 7.13
C ASP A 55 5.88 4.86 6.90
N ILE A 56 4.68 4.40 6.51
CA ILE A 56 3.49 5.25 6.32
C ILE A 56 2.21 4.60 6.87
N SER A 57 1.26 5.43 7.26
CA SER A 57 -0.09 5.04 7.63
C SER A 57 -1.07 5.28 6.48
N ILE A 58 -1.94 4.31 6.21
CA ILE A 58 -2.92 4.38 5.13
C ILE A 58 -4.33 4.10 5.62
N ARG A 59 -5.32 4.61 4.88
CA ARG A 59 -6.73 4.21 4.99
C ARG A 59 -7.20 3.76 3.62
N TYR A 60 -7.82 2.61 3.49
CA TYR A 60 -8.26 2.06 2.20
C TYR A 60 -9.59 1.32 2.26
#